data_AF-I3EIZ1-F1
#
_entry.id   AF-I3EIZ1-F1
#
_cell.length_a   1.000
_cell.length_b   1.000
_cell.length_c   1.000
_cell.angle_alpha   90.00
_cell.angle_beta   90.00
_cell.angle_gamma   90.00
#
_symmetry.space_group_name_H-M   'P 1'
#
loop_
_entity.id
_entity.type
_entity.pdbx_description
1 polymer ?
#
loop_
_entity_poly.entity_id
_entity_poly.type
_entity_poly.pdbx_seq_one_letter_code
_entity_poly.pdbx_strand_id
1 'polypeptide(L)'
;MKVKRLSIAHNGTTQDGYLMESHETSLLFDPPSKVLDSDVELCGISDRGYIEIEVIKEYPPDITGIFITNSNSLSVFFVESDVTIYLTDYIYLQMKERLKYYVSLGPITRKKHQPQPHTKIVSISEYKEISRRVKIIRHNQVINFTYLSITAQAAGLSLGWIMYAVAQDKEKICAYAYGIPGGSSLAHEMKPSKTPVSLIVNQFLDNKPKNIQDLSKEILALSLKKESFVVTMDILNHSVEMSLHILSLVKARNVYVAHPGFKKIMQLYEMKKDAFADRFMEESSITSTLFSTPRLNAASAHKISRALKEESIIILCEPSLYQLFFKNLPVIHLSDYCIKFIGNMEDALKLPWVEKLYVNPIARNHNLEKKYDLPVEDTSKDGICVSEDKLYSIKIHNTHNIHVVSRSKDSLTLHFSGDFNENISGLSLDCKESKLQKILSHTIANRSVVNDTLVCDIDDKVFKIKEEGGVVQVRKEKPTSK
;
A
#
# COMPACT_ATOMS: atom_id res chain seq x y z
N MET A 1 -21.72 9.33 -10.14
CA MET A 1 -20.68 8.43 -10.70
C MET A 1 -20.55 7.21 -9.79
N LYS A 2 -20.49 6.00 -10.35
CA LYS A 2 -20.21 4.76 -9.60
C LYS A 2 -18.70 4.53 -9.55
N VAL A 3 -18.19 4.00 -8.45
CA VAL A 3 -16.76 3.71 -8.28
C VAL A 3 -16.62 2.27 -7.80
N LYS A 4 -15.86 1.46 -8.53
CA LYS A 4 -15.53 0.07 -8.21
C LYS A 4 -14.03 -0.05 -7.97
N ARG A 5 -13.64 -0.80 -6.93
CA ARG A 5 -12.25 -1.08 -6.59
C ARG A 5 -11.79 -2.37 -7.26
N LEU A 6 -10.58 -2.36 -7.79
CA LEU A 6 -9.85 -3.53 -8.26
C LEU A 6 -8.60 -3.68 -7.39
N SER A 7 -8.32 -4.89 -6.90
CA SER A 7 -7.26 -5.09 -5.91
C SER A 7 -6.41 -6.32 -6.22
N ILE A 8 -5.12 -6.20 -5.91
CA ILE A 8 -4.19 -7.33 -5.82
C ILE A 8 -3.55 -7.28 -4.44
N ALA A 9 -3.71 -8.37 -3.67
CA ALA A 9 -3.23 -8.49 -2.30
C ALA A 9 -2.17 -9.60 -2.15
N HIS A 10 -1.01 -9.30 -1.57
CA HIS A 10 0.03 -10.27 -1.19
C HIS A 10 0.69 -9.89 0.12
N ASN A 11 0.92 -10.88 0.99
CA ASN A 11 1.67 -10.73 2.24
C ASN A 11 1.23 -9.52 3.10
N GLY A 12 -0.09 -9.32 3.24
CA GLY A 12 -0.65 -8.20 4.00
C GLY A 12 -0.55 -6.83 3.33
N THR A 13 -0.05 -6.75 2.09
CA THR A 13 0.02 -5.51 1.30
C THR A 13 -0.95 -5.57 0.12
N THR A 14 -1.67 -4.47 -0.13
CA THR A 14 -2.58 -4.34 -1.26
C THR A 14 -2.11 -3.26 -2.22
N GLN A 15 -2.24 -3.51 -3.51
CA GLN A 15 -2.19 -2.48 -4.54
C GLN A 15 -3.55 -2.43 -5.23
N ASP A 16 -4.17 -1.25 -5.22
CA ASP A 16 -5.51 -1.06 -5.75
C ASP A 16 -5.51 -0.17 -7.00
N GLY A 17 -6.56 -0.32 -7.79
CA GLY A 17 -6.99 0.58 -8.85
C GLY A 17 -8.48 0.82 -8.75
N TYR A 18 -8.97 1.82 -9.49
CA TYR A 18 -10.37 2.23 -9.41
C TYR A 18 -10.98 2.37 -10.79
N LEU A 19 -12.10 1.68 -11.01
CA LEU A 19 -12.95 1.86 -12.16
C LEU A 19 -14.04 2.87 -11.79
N MET A 20 -14.05 4.01 -12.46
CA MET A 20 -15.06 5.06 -12.32
C MET A 20 -16.00 5.01 -13.51
N GLU A 21 -17.29 4.83 -13.25
CA GLU A 21 -18.31 4.62 -14.28
C GLU A 21 -19.38 5.72 -14.17
N SER A 22 -19.59 6.43 -15.27
CA SER A 22 -20.80 7.22 -15.54
C SER A 22 -21.75 6.42 -16.44
N HIS A 23 -22.89 7.01 -16.84
CA HIS A 23 -23.82 6.34 -17.76
C HIS A 23 -23.20 6.03 -19.14
N GLU A 24 -22.18 6.79 -19.56
CA GLU A 24 -21.63 6.72 -20.92
C GLU A 24 -20.09 6.69 -20.95
N THR A 25 -19.41 6.60 -19.81
CA THR A 25 -17.94 6.62 -19.76
C THR A 25 -17.41 5.79 -18.60
N SER A 26 -16.43 4.95 -18.90
CA SER A 26 -15.74 4.10 -17.92
C SER A 26 -14.24 4.44 -17.91
N LEU A 27 -13.72 4.88 -16.78
CA LEU A 27 -12.35 5.34 -16.61
C LEU A 27 -11.64 4.43 -15.61
N LEU A 28 -10.47 3.90 -15.98
CA LEU A 28 -9.68 3.05 -15.09
C LEU A 28 -8.46 3.82 -14.56
N PHE A 29 -8.44 4.05 -13.25
CA PHE A 29 -7.33 4.69 -12.55
C PHE A 29 -6.41 3.66 -11.94
N ASP A 30 -5.11 3.80 -12.21
CA ASP A 30 -4.02 2.98 -11.67
C ASP A 30 -4.34 1.48 -11.59
N PRO A 31 -4.43 0.78 -12.74
CA PRO A 31 -4.70 -0.65 -12.75
C PRO A 31 -3.74 -1.40 -11.81
N PRO A 32 -4.26 -2.24 -10.90
CA PRO A 32 -3.44 -2.81 -9.84
C PRO A 32 -2.44 -3.81 -10.41
N SER A 33 -1.21 -3.78 -9.91
CA SER A 33 -0.14 -4.75 -10.17
C SER A 33 0.58 -5.04 -8.86
N LYS A 34 1.24 -6.18 -8.71
CA LYS A 34 2.09 -6.43 -7.54
C LYS A 34 3.38 -7.12 -7.97
N VAL A 35 4.50 -6.44 -7.82
CA VAL A 35 5.82 -7.07 -8.00
C VAL A 35 6.03 -8.03 -6.83
N LEU A 36 6.38 -9.28 -7.12
CA LEU A 36 6.53 -10.32 -6.09
C LEU A 36 7.97 -10.42 -5.58
N ASP A 37 8.61 -9.29 -5.30
CA ASP A 37 10.04 -9.14 -4.94
C ASP A 37 10.39 -9.36 -3.47
N SER A 38 9.43 -9.86 -2.68
CA SER A 38 9.71 -10.43 -1.37
C SER A 38 10.43 -11.78 -1.51
N ASP A 39 11.45 -12.03 -0.70
CA ASP A 39 12.22 -13.29 -0.64
C ASP A 39 13.00 -13.63 -1.92
N VAL A 40 13.69 -12.65 -2.52
CA VAL A 40 14.56 -12.88 -3.69
C VAL A 40 15.97 -13.25 -3.28
N GLU A 41 16.51 -14.34 -3.84
CA GLU A 41 17.89 -14.78 -3.65
C GLU A 41 18.60 -14.93 -5.00
N LEU A 42 19.92 -14.70 -5.02
CA LEU A 42 20.74 -14.95 -6.20
C LEU A 42 20.75 -16.45 -6.51
N CYS A 43 20.36 -16.83 -7.73
CA CYS A 43 20.36 -18.23 -8.17
C CYS A 43 21.78 -18.81 -8.29
N GLY A 44 21.87 -20.12 -8.07
CA GLY A 44 22.85 -20.96 -8.76
C GLY A 44 22.51 -21.10 -10.26
N ILE A 45 23.44 -21.64 -11.06
CA ILE A 45 23.35 -21.67 -12.54
C ILE A 45 22.09 -22.39 -13.08
N SER A 46 21.45 -23.25 -12.29
CA SER A 46 20.44 -24.24 -12.70
C SER A 46 18.96 -23.81 -12.60
N ASP A 47 18.58 -22.83 -11.78
CA ASP A 47 17.19 -22.37 -11.62
C ASP A 47 17.06 -20.90 -12.03
N ARG A 48 16.93 -20.62 -13.33
CA ARG A 48 16.90 -19.25 -13.85
C ARG A 48 15.46 -18.78 -14.06
N GLY A 49 14.97 -17.88 -13.19
CA GLY A 49 13.71 -17.15 -13.39
C GLY A 49 13.91 -15.66 -13.18
N TYR A 50 13.14 -14.78 -13.82
CA TYR A 50 13.20 -13.35 -13.49
C TYR A 50 12.21 -13.01 -12.38
N ILE A 51 12.32 -11.79 -11.84
CA ILE A 51 11.25 -11.20 -11.04
C ILE A 51 9.93 -11.32 -11.80
N GLU A 52 8.94 -11.93 -11.16
CA GLU A 52 7.55 -12.00 -11.55
C GLU A 52 6.73 -10.85 -10.96
N ILE A 53 5.65 -10.54 -11.65
CA ILE A 53 4.64 -9.55 -11.27
C ILE A 53 3.25 -10.19 -11.43
N GLU A 54 2.39 -9.98 -10.44
CA GLU A 54 0.98 -10.31 -10.57
C GLU A 54 0.22 -9.10 -11.13
N VAL A 55 -0.61 -9.36 -12.14
CA VAL A 55 -1.42 -8.35 -12.83
C VAL A 55 -2.83 -8.89 -13.05
N ILE A 56 -3.81 -8.02 -13.27
CA ILE A 56 -5.15 -8.45 -13.70
C ILE A 56 -5.07 -9.15 -15.07
N LYS A 57 -5.93 -10.16 -15.29
CA LYS A 57 -5.91 -10.94 -16.54
C LYS A 57 -6.25 -10.06 -17.75
N GLU A 58 -7.29 -9.25 -17.59
CA GLU A 58 -7.87 -8.39 -18.61
C GLU A 58 -8.45 -7.14 -17.94
N TYR A 59 -8.61 -6.07 -18.73
CA TYR A 59 -9.33 -4.89 -18.27
C TYR A 59 -10.84 -5.09 -18.38
N PRO A 60 -11.63 -4.46 -17.50
CA PRO A 60 -13.08 -4.38 -17.68
C PRO A 60 -13.46 -3.93 -19.11
N PRO A 61 -14.55 -4.46 -19.68
CA PRO A 61 -15.01 -4.05 -21.00
C PRO A 61 -15.38 -2.56 -21.02
N ASP A 62 -15.31 -1.95 -22.20
CA ASP A 62 -15.77 -0.58 -22.48
C ASP A 62 -15.05 0.55 -21.72
N ILE A 63 -13.82 0.31 -21.24
CA ILE A 63 -13.00 1.39 -20.67
C ILE A 63 -12.59 2.38 -21.75
N THR A 64 -12.94 3.65 -21.55
CA THR A 64 -12.66 4.77 -22.44
C THR A 64 -11.22 5.27 -22.32
N GLY A 65 -10.60 5.12 -21.14
CA GLY A 65 -9.22 5.52 -20.92
C GLY A 65 -8.64 5.00 -19.60
N ILE A 66 -7.33 4.79 -19.59
CA ILE A 66 -6.57 4.42 -18.40
C ILE A 66 -5.79 5.63 -17.91
N PHE A 67 -5.87 5.95 -16.63
CA PHE A 67 -5.26 7.12 -16.02
C PHE A 67 -4.27 6.68 -14.95
N ILE A 68 -2.99 6.93 -15.19
CA ILE A 68 -1.92 6.53 -14.25
C ILE A 68 -1.49 7.75 -13.43
N THR A 69 -1.56 7.64 -12.11
CA THR A 69 -1.15 8.73 -11.20
C THR A 69 0.23 8.57 -10.61
N ASN A 70 0.77 7.35 -10.64
CA ASN A 70 2.01 6.97 -9.97
C ASN A 70 2.82 5.95 -10.77
N SER A 71 4.12 5.82 -10.48
CA SER A 71 5.02 4.94 -11.22
C SER A 71 4.91 3.44 -10.89
N ASN A 72 4.05 3.05 -9.95
CA ASN A 72 3.93 1.67 -9.46
C ASN A 72 2.83 0.89 -10.20
N SER A 73 1.99 1.54 -11.00
CA SER A 73 0.89 0.93 -11.75
C SER A 73 1.36 0.18 -13.00
N LEU A 74 2.24 -0.81 -12.83
CA LEU A 74 2.96 -1.49 -13.91
C LEU A 74 2.09 -2.43 -14.78
N SER A 75 0.86 -2.73 -14.37
CA SER A 75 -0.06 -3.63 -15.09
C SER A 75 -0.25 -3.28 -16.56
N VAL A 76 -0.17 -1.99 -16.92
CA VAL A 76 -0.30 -1.53 -18.31
C VAL A 76 0.68 -2.14 -19.29
N PHE A 77 1.83 -2.64 -18.82
CA PHE A 77 2.85 -3.28 -19.66
C PHE A 77 2.56 -4.77 -19.94
N PHE A 78 1.61 -5.38 -19.24
CA PHE A 78 1.39 -6.85 -19.26
C PHE A 78 -0.04 -7.25 -19.66
N VAL A 79 -0.96 -6.28 -19.70
CA VAL A 79 -2.35 -6.48 -20.12
C VAL A 79 -2.52 -5.99 -21.55
N GLU A 80 -2.93 -6.92 -22.43
CA GLU A 80 -3.25 -6.62 -23.82
C GLU A 80 -4.54 -5.80 -23.91
N SER A 81 -4.48 -4.69 -24.62
CA SER A 81 -5.58 -3.75 -24.80
C SER A 81 -5.13 -2.66 -25.77
N ASP A 82 -6.06 -2.05 -26.49
CA ASP A 82 -5.81 -0.85 -27.32
C ASP A 82 -6.25 0.45 -26.63
N VAL A 83 -6.71 0.37 -25.37
CA VAL A 83 -7.18 1.53 -24.61
C VAL A 83 -6.03 2.52 -24.40
N THR A 84 -6.33 3.79 -24.64
CA THR A 84 -5.39 4.91 -24.44
C THR A 84 -5.03 5.07 -22.97
N ILE A 85 -3.74 5.27 -22.70
CA ILE A 85 -3.16 5.44 -21.38
C ILE A 85 -2.69 6.90 -21.23
N TYR A 86 -3.23 7.60 -20.24
CA TYR A 86 -2.90 8.97 -19.89
C TYR A 86 -1.95 8.99 -18.69
N LEU A 87 -0.78 9.61 -18.87
CA LEU A 87 0.26 9.73 -17.85
C LEU A 87 1.27 10.82 -18.22
N THR A 88 2.02 11.31 -17.23
CA THR A 88 3.13 12.24 -17.49
C THR A 88 4.34 11.48 -18.03
N ASP A 89 5.22 12.16 -18.75
CA ASP A 89 6.47 11.53 -19.21
C ASP A 89 7.43 11.16 -18.08
N TYR A 90 7.35 11.83 -16.93
CA TYR A 90 8.04 11.42 -15.70
C TYR A 90 7.60 10.04 -15.24
N ILE A 91 6.29 9.83 -15.09
CA ILE A 91 5.71 8.53 -14.70
C ILE A 91 6.11 7.47 -15.73
N TYR A 92 6.02 7.78 -17.03
CA TYR A 92 6.41 6.84 -18.09
C TYR A 92 7.86 6.37 -17.96
N LEU A 93 8.79 7.32 -17.77
CA LEU A 93 10.20 7.02 -17.64
C LEU A 93 10.48 6.25 -16.36
N GLN A 94 9.90 6.64 -15.23
CA GLN A 94 10.03 5.95 -13.95
C GLN A 94 9.57 4.48 -14.07
N MET A 95 8.40 4.23 -14.67
CA MET A 95 7.91 2.87 -14.89
C MET A 95 8.86 2.05 -15.78
N LYS A 96 9.34 2.63 -16.89
CA LYS A 96 10.26 1.95 -17.81
C LYS A 96 11.60 1.62 -17.16
N GLU A 97 12.18 2.55 -16.40
CA GLU A 97 13.45 2.32 -15.70
C GLU A 97 13.28 1.38 -14.49
N ARG A 98 12.10 1.34 -13.86
CA ARG A 98 11.76 0.34 -12.83
C ARG A 98 11.75 -1.07 -13.39
N LEU A 99 11.08 -1.29 -14.53
CA LEU A 99 11.06 -2.59 -15.21
C LEU A 99 12.48 -3.02 -15.61
N LYS A 100 13.28 -2.11 -16.20
CA LYS A 100 14.67 -2.39 -16.54
C LYS A 100 15.52 -2.72 -15.33
N TYR A 101 15.31 -2.03 -14.21
CA TYR A 101 16.01 -2.33 -12.96
C TYR A 101 15.72 -3.77 -12.53
N TYR A 102 14.45 -4.17 -12.46
CA TYR A 102 14.09 -5.54 -12.07
C TYR A 102 14.63 -6.60 -13.03
N VAL A 103 14.65 -6.34 -14.35
CA VAL A 103 15.30 -7.23 -15.32
C VAL A 103 16.82 -7.31 -15.08
N SER A 104 17.45 -6.19 -14.72
CA SER A 104 18.91 -6.10 -14.52
C SER A 104 19.42 -6.83 -13.27
N LEU A 105 18.53 -7.15 -12.33
CA LEU A 105 18.86 -8.01 -11.18
C LEU A 105 19.18 -9.45 -11.61
N GLY A 106 18.85 -9.81 -12.85
CA GLY A 106 19.17 -11.09 -13.44
C GLY A 106 18.21 -12.20 -13.02
N PRO A 107 18.55 -13.45 -13.35
CA PRO A 107 17.79 -14.59 -12.87
C PRO A 107 17.91 -14.72 -11.34
N ILE A 108 16.77 -14.85 -10.67
CA ILE A 108 16.59 -14.97 -9.22
C ILE A 108 15.69 -16.17 -8.88
N THR A 109 15.92 -16.79 -7.72
CA THR A 109 15.13 -17.93 -7.26
C THR A 109 13.94 -17.37 -6.51
N ARG A 110 12.77 -17.99 -6.68
CA ARG A 110 11.55 -17.56 -5.99
C ARG A 110 10.73 -18.71 -5.45
N LYS A 111 10.01 -18.40 -4.35
CA LYS A 111 8.86 -19.17 -3.94
C LYS A 111 7.76 -19.02 -4.99
N LYS A 112 7.15 -20.14 -5.37
CA LYS A 112 6.00 -20.14 -6.29
C LYS A 112 4.81 -19.51 -5.57
N HIS A 113 4.27 -18.44 -6.14
CA HIS A 113 3.00 -17.86 -5.71
C HIS A 113 1.88 -18.40 -6.61
N GLN A 114 0.71 -18.66 -6.03
CA GLN A 114 -0.49 -18.92 -6.83
C GLN A 114 -1.18 -17.58 -7.13
N PRO A 115 -1.64 -17.36 -8.38
CA PRO A 115 -2.39 -16.17 -8.72
C PRO A 115 -3.77 -16.17 -8.04
N GLN A 116 -4.29 -14.99 -7.77
CA GLN A 116 -5.68 -14.78 -7.39
C GLN A 116 -6.64 -15.11 -8.56
N PRO A 117 -7.94 -15.37 -8.32
CA PRO A 117 -8.87 -15.84 -9.36
C PRO A 117 -8.93 -14.96 -10.63
N HIS A 118 -8.79 -13.64 -10.49
CA HIS A 118 -8.91 -12.66 -11.59
C HIS A 118 -7.56 -12.11 -12.09
N THR A 119 -6.47 -12.70 -11.65
CA THR A 119 -5.11 -12.23 -11.94
C THR A 119 -4.27 -13.31 -12.61
N LYS A 120 -3.14 -12.91 -13.16
CA LYS A 120 -2.11 -13.80 -13.70
C LYS A 120 -0.75 -13.34 -13.20
N ILE A 121 0.15 -14.29 -13.00
CA ILE A 121 1.56 -14.04 -12.70
C ILE A 121 2.32 -14.16 -14.01
N VAL A 122 3.14 -13.15 -14.30
CA VAL A 122 3.97 -13.08 -15.51
C VAL A 122 5.38 -12.66 -15.14
N SER A 123 6.36 -13.03 -15.97
CA SER A 123 7.72 -12.54 -15.79
C SER A 123 7.79 -11.04 -16.10
N ILE A 124 8.51 -10.26 -15.27
CA ILE A 124 8.80 -8.85 -15.60
C ILE A 124 9.57 -8.75 -16.91
N SER A 125 10.35 -9.77 -17.30
CA SER A 125 11.07 -9.78 -18.57
C SER A 125 10.14 -9.76 -19.80
N GLU A 126 8.86 -10.10 -19.64
CA GLU A 126 7.85 -10.14 -20.71
C GLU A 126 7.11 -8.80 -20.92
N TYR A 127 7.57 -7.70 -20.31
CA TYR A 127 6.91 -6.40 -20.43
C TYR A 127 6.83 -5.94 -21.90
N LYS A 128 5.67 -5.42 -22.29
CA LYS A 128 5.39 -4.99 -23.67
C LYS A 128 5.69 -3.51 -23.87
N GLU A 129 6.04 -3.12 -25.10
CA GLU A 129 6.17 -1.71 -25.45
C GLU A 129 4.78 -1.07 -25.59
N ILE A 130 4.48 -0.07 -24.76
CA ILE A 130 3.16 0.57 -24.68
C ILE A 130 3.09 1.96 -25.33
N SER A 131 4.20 2.47 -25.90
CA SER A 131 4.27 3.84 -26.43
C SER A 131 3.15 4.20 -27.41
N ARG A 132 2.66 3.26 -28.23
CA ARG A 132 1.54 3.50 -29.16
C ARG A 132 0.20 3.81 -28.48
N ARG A 133 0.03 3.39 -27.23
CA ARG A 133 -1.18 3.60 -26.42
C ARG A 133 -1.03 4.79 -25.47
N VAL A 134 0.19 5.28 -25.26
CA VAL A 134 0.47 6.32 -24.27
C VAL A 134 0.22 7.71 -24.89
N LYS A 135 -0.62 8.49 -24.22
CA LYS A 135 -0.78 9.91 -24.45
C LYS A 135 -0.13 10.66 -23.30
N ILE A 136 1.03 11.27 -23.58
CA ILE A 136 1.75 12.10 -22.61
C ILE A 136 0.93 13.34 -22.30
N ILE A 137 0.72 13.60 -21.01
CA ILE A 137 0.02 14.78 -20.52
C ILE A 137 0.92 15.66 -19.65
N ARG A 138 0.56 16.94 -19.57
CA ARG A 138 1.24 17.93 -18.72
C ARG A 138 0.38 18.26 -17.48
N HIS A 139 1.02 18.83 -16.46
CA HIS A 139 0.29 19.42 -15.35
C HIS A 139 -0.65 20.52 -15.85
N ASN A 140 -1.83 20.59 -15.24
CA ASN A 140 -2.97 21.45 -15.57
C ASN A 140 -3.57 21.23 -16.96
N GLN A 141 -3.19 20.16 -17.66
CA GLN A 141 -3.84 19.81 -18.92
C GLN A 141 -5.24 19.26 -18.67
N VAL A 142 -6.21 19.76 -19.43
CA VAL A 142 -7.59 19.29 -19.45
C VAL A 142 -7.77 18.30 -20.59
N ILE A 143 -8.35 17.14 -20.28
CA ILE A 143 -8.69 16.06 -21.20
C ILE A 143 -10.21 16.00 -21.27
N ASN A 144 -10.76 16.29 -22.45
CA ASN A 144 -12.21 16.35 -22.65
C ASN A 144 -12.74 15.04 -23.22
N PHE A 145 -13.78 14.54 -22.58
CA PHE A 145 -14.70 13.51 -23.07
C PHE A 145 -16.07 14.15 -23.31
N THR A 146 -16.99 13.44 -23.94
CA THR A 146 -18.30 13.97 -24.32
C THR A 146 -19.08 14.56 -23.13
N TYR A 147 -19.00 13.94 -21.95
CA TYR A 147 -19.76 14.36 -20.76
C TYR A 147 -18.89 14.62 -19.53
N LEU A 148 -17.58 14.53 -19.68
CA LEU A 148 -16.64 14.60 -18.56
C LEU A 148 -15.39 15.35 -19.01
N SER A 149 -14.79 16.10 -18.11
CA SER A 149 -13.44 16.62 -18.29
C SER A 149 -12.56 16.14 -17.14
N ILE A 150 -11.30 15.85 -17.46
CA ILE A 150 -10.32 15.37 -16.50
C ILE A 150 -9.13 16.32 -16.54
N THR A 151 -8.83 16.94 -15.41
CA THR A 151 -7.68 17.84 -15.26
C THR A 151 -6.58 17.13 -14.49
N ALA A 152 -5.39 17.01 -15.08
CA ALA A 152 -4.22 16.51 -14.37
C ALA A 152 -3.59 17.63 -13.53
N GLN A 153 -3.41 17.41 -12.24
CA GLN A 153 -2.80 18.36 -11.30
C GLN A 153 -1.61 17.68 -10.63
N ALA A 154 -0.61 18.42 -10.17
CA ALA A 154 0.51 17.82 -9.43
C ALA A 154 0.02 17.24 -8.09
N ALA A 155 0.39 15.99 -7.78
CA ALA A 155 0.01 15.34 -6.54
C ALA A 155 0.90 15.73 -5.34
N GLY A 156 2.06 16.34 -5.58
CA GLY A 156 2.99 16.76 -4.53
C GLY A 156 3.70 15.62 -3.78
N LEU A 157 3.61 14.37 -4.27
CA LEU A 157 4.21 13.19 -3.65
C LEU A 157 5.58 12.81 -4.19
N SER A 158 5.73 12.89 -5.50
CA SER A 158 6.94 12.56 -6.23
C SER A 158 6.87 13.26 -7.57
N LEU A 159 7.99 13.30 -8.27
CA LEU A 159 8.11 13.98 -9.55
C LEU A 159 7.08 13.46 -10.55
N GLY A 160 6.29 14.39 -11.08
CA GLY A 160 5.34 14.13 -12.15
C GLY A 160 4.20 13.21 -11.78
N TRP A 161 4.07 12.82 -10.50
CA TRP A 161 2.89 12.17 -9.97
C TRP A 161 1.74 13.16 -9.94
N ILE A 162 0.55 12.68 -10.28
CA ILE A 162 -0.58 13.54 -10.61
C ILE A 162 -1.84 13.15 -9.85
N MET A 163 -2.63 14.14 -9.49
CA MET A 163 -4.01 13.97 -9.10
C MET A 163 -4.89 14.27 -10.31
N TYR A 164 -5.87 13.42 -10.59
CA TYR A 164 -6.85 13.66 -11.65
C TYR A 164 -8.14 14.20 -11.05
N ALA A 165 -8.47 15.45 -11.36
CA ALA A 165 -9.77 16.03 -11.00
C ALA A 165 -10.77 15.76 -12.12
N VAL A 166 -11.88 15.10 -11.79
CA VAL A 166 -12.97 14.77 -12.71
C VAL A 166 -14.10 15.78 -12.53
N ALA A 167 -14.53 16.38 -13.63
CA ALA A 167 -15.65 17.31 -13.68
C ALA A 167 -16.65 16.86 -14.75
N GLN A 168 -17.93 17.16 -14.51
CA GLN A 168 -19.01 17.05 -15.49
C GLN A 168 -19.55 18.45 -15.72
N ASP A 169 -19.57 18.89 -16.97
CA ASP A 169 -19.83 20.27 -17.35
C ASP A 169 -18.91 21.27 -16.63
N LYS A 170 -19.44 22.07 -15.70
CA LYS A 170 -18.70 23.04 -14.87
C LYS A 170 -18.55 22.61 -13.42
N GLU A 171 -19.09 21.45 -13.05
CA GLU A 171 -19.11 20.96 -11.67
C GLU A 171 -18.01 19.91 -11.46
N LYS A 172 -17.16 20.13 -10.45
CA LYS A 172 -16.17 19.13 -10.04
C LYS A 172 -16.86 18.05 -9.23
N ILE A 173 -16.79 16.81 -9.71
CA ILE A 173 -17.45 15.67 -9.06
C ILE A 173 -16.53 15.07 -7.99
N CYS A 174 -15.30 14.74 -8.40
CA CYS A 174 -14.33 14.13 -7.51
C CYS A 174 -12.89 14.30 -8.02
N ALA A 175 -11.92 13.93 -7.21
CA ALA A 175 -10.54 13.80 -7.61
C ALA A 175 -10.01 12.42 -7.21
N TYR A 176 -9.03 11.91 -7.96
CA TYR A 176 -8.32 10.69 -7.66
C TYR A 176 -6.82 10.96 -7.54
N ALA A 177 -6.21 10.47 -6.48
CA ALA A 177 -4.77 10.45 -6.30
C ALA A 177 -4.33 9.12 -5.69
N TYR A 178 -3.14 8.65 -6.05
CA TYR A 178 -2.56 7.47 -5.39
C TYR A 178 -2.32 7.69 -3.90
N GLY A 179 -1.92 8.89 -3.50
CA GLY A 179 -1.78 9.26 -2.11
C GLY A 179 -1.98 10.76 -1.93
N ILE A 180 -2.05 11.19 -0.69
CA ILE A 180 -2.08 12.62 -0.32
C ILE A 180 -0.70 13.00 0.17
N PRO A 181 -0.15 14.18 -0.13
CA PRO A 181 1.13 14.56 0.43
C PRO A 181 1.09 14.80 1.94
N GLY A 182 2.06 14.23 2.65
CA GLY A 182 2.39 14.52 4.05
C GLY A 182 3.21 15.79 4.11
N GLY A 183 3.17 16.47 5.27
CA GLY A 183 3.73 17.81 5.47
C GLY A 183 5.04 18.11 4.70
N SER A 184 4.98 19.17 3.89
CA SER A 184 6.07 19.87 3.18
C SER A 184 7.23 19.02 2.65
N SER A 185 7.03 18.32 1.53
CA SER A 185 8.16 17.94 0.66
C SER A 185 8.91 19.20 0.22
N LEU A 186 10.23 19.21 0.32
CA LEU A 186 11.07 20.29 -0.18
C LEU A 186 10.94 20.43 -1.71
N ALA A 187 11.03 19.31 -2.43
CA ALA A 187 11.08 19.27 -3.88
C ALA A 187 9.70 19.29 -4.55
N HIS A 188 8.64 18.85 -3.87
CA HIS A 188 7.33 18.65 -4.48
C HIS A 188 6.23 19.37 -3.71
N GLU A 189 5.24 19.88 -4.45
CA GLU A 189 4.11 20.58 -3.88
C GLU A 189 2.83 20.21 -4.63
N MET A 190 1.76 20.05 -3.87
CA MET A 190 0.41 19.99 -4.39
C MET A 190 -0.23 21.37 -4.22
N LYS A 191 -0.48 22.05 -5.35
CA LYS A 191 -1.11 23.37 -5.30
C LYS A 191 -2.58 23.24 -4.87
N PRO A 192 -3.07 24.07 -3.94
CA PRO A 192 -4.43 23.95 -3.45
C PRO A 192 -5.46 24.21 -4.56
N SER A 193 -6.52 23.40 -4.59
CA SER A 193 -7.67 23.66 -5.46
C SER A 193 -8.50 24.82 -4.89
N LYS A 194 -8.93 25.76 -5.74
CA LYS A 194 -9.84 26.84 -5.34
C LYS A 194 -11.26 26.36 -4.99
N THR A 195 -11.60 25.13 -5.38
CA THR A 195 -12.92 24.55 -5.20
C THR A 195 -12.78 23.29 -4.36
N PRO A 196 -13.58 23.13 -3.30
CA PRO A 196 -13.68 21.87 -2.58
C PRO A 196 -14.06 20.72 -3.50
N VAL A 197 -13.51 19.53 -3.27
CA VAL A 197 -13.80 18.32 -4.06
C VAL A 197 -13.72 17.07 -3.18
N SER A 198 -14.55 16.08 -3.53
CA SER A 198 -14.46 14.73 -2.97
C SER A 198 -13.20 14.02 -3.48
N LEU A 199 -12.31 13.58 -2.59
CA LEU A 199 -11.02 12.98 -2.95
C LEU A 199 -11.02 11.47 -2.66
N ILE A 200 -10.72 10.68 -3.70
CA ILE A 200 -10.50 9.23 -3.61
C ILE A 200 -9.00 8.99 -3.53
N VAL A 201 -8.58 8.26 -2.50
CA VAL A 201 -7.15 8.01 -2.23
C VAL A 201 -6.89 6.52 -2.11
N ASN A 202 -5.82 6.07 -2.75
CA ASN A 202 -5.41 4.67 -2.73
C ASN A 202 -4.61 4.32 -1.48
N GLN A 203 -3.63 5.15 -1.11
CA GLN A 203 -2.72 4.93 0.01
C GLN A 203 -2.67 6.12 0.97
N PHE A 204 -2.71 5.83 2.26
CA PHE A 204 -2.44 6.73 3.38
C PHE A 204 -1.70 5.94 4.47
N LEU A 205 -1.11 6.65 5.42
CA LEU A 205 -0.39 6.02 6.54
C LEU A 205 -1.33 5.79 7.73
N ASP A 206 -1.42 4.54 8.18
CA ASP A 206 -2.29 4.10 9.29
C ASP A 206 -1.69 4.36 10.69
N ASN A 207 -0.36 4.41 10.81
CA ASN A 207 0.34 4.51 12.09
C ASN A 207 1.23 5.75 12.12
N LYS A 208 1.50 6.30 13.32
CA LYS A 208 2.54 7.32 13.58
C LYS A 208 3.93 6.65 13.64
N PRO A 209 4.70 6.56 12.55
CA PRO A 209 6.02 5.94 12.52
C PRO A 209 7.07 6.98 12.92
N LYS A 210 8.33 6.55 12.99
CA LYS A 210 9.49 7.42 13.17
C LYS A 210 9.48 8.53 12.10
N ASN A 211 9.78 9.76 12.52
CA ASN A 211 9.73 10.94 11.66
C ASN A 211 11.08 11.23 10.98
N ILE A 212 11.15 12.31 10.19
CA ILE A 212 12.40 12.73 9.52
C ILE A 212 13.51 13.07 10.53
N GLN A 213 13.17 13.57 11.72
CA GLN A 213 14.14 13.85 12.78
C GLN A 213 14.73 12.56 13.37
N ASP A 214 13.92 11.51 13.50
CA ASP A 214 14.39 10.19 13.94
C ASP A 214 15.32 9.58 12.89
N LEU A 215 14.99 9.69 11.60
CA LEU A 215 15.90 9.31 10.52
C LEU A 215 17.22 10.09 10.60
N SER A 216 17.12 11.42 10.79
CA SER A 216 18.30 12.28 10.88
C SER A 216 19.25 11.84 12.00
N LYS A 217 18.70 11.50 13.17
CA LYS A 217 19.48 10.97 14.31
C LYS A 217 20.18 9.67 13.95
N GLU A 218 19.48 8.76 13.27
CA GLU A 218 20.03 7.44 12.92
C GLU A 218 21.15 7.54 11.87
N ILE A 219 20.96 8.37 10.84
CA ILE A 219 21.99 8.70 9.85
C ILE A 219 23.21 9.30 10.52
N LEU A 220 23.03 10.27 11.41
CA LEU A 220 24.13 10.91 12.13
C LEU A 220 24.85 9.93 13.05
N ALA A 221 24.12 9.08 13.76
CA ALA A 221 24.69 8.07 14.65
C ALA A 221 25.58 7.06 13.90
N LEU A 222 25.11 6.51 12.77
CA LEU A 222 25.94 5.64 11.93
C LEU A 222 27.10 6.40 11.27
N SER A 223 26.89 7.68 10.93
CA SER A 223 27.93 8.51 10.34
C SER A 223 29.08 8.81 11.30
N LEU A 224 28.78 9.02 12.59
CA LEU A 224 29.79 9.25 13.64
C LEU A 224 30.67 8.03 13.88
N LYS A 225 30.13 6.81 13.69
CA LYS A 225 30.90 5.56 13.74
C LYS A 225 31.90 5.40 12.59
N LYS A 226 31.82 6.26 11.56
CA LYS A 226 32.61 6.14 10.32
C LYS A 226 32.48 4.77 9.66
N GLU A 227 31.36 4.09 9.84
CA GLU A 227 31.05 2.82 9.18
C GLU A 227 30.25 3.06 7.90
N SER A 228 30.47 2.24 6.88
CA SER A 228 29.63 2.22 5.68
C SER A 228 28.27 1.63 6.01
N PHE A 229 27.20 2.24 5.49
CA PHE A 229 25.83 1.78 5.74
C PHE A 229 24.93 2.04 4.55
N VAL A 230 23.79 1.35 4.54
CA VAL A 230 22.80 1.37 3.47
C VAL A 230 21.54 2.08 3.94
N VAL A 231 20.94 2.90 3.08
CA VAL A 231 19.57 3.40 3.23
C VAL A 231 18.74 2.81 2.10
N THR A 232 17.83 1.89 2.41
CA THR A 232 16.97 1.29 1.39
C THR A 232 15.73 2.15 1.16
N MET A 233 15.44 2.49 -0.11
CA MET A 233 14.30 3.32 -0.49
C MET A 233 13.85 3.01 -1.92
N ASP A 234 12.65 3.46 -2.30
CA ASP A 234 12.27 3.58 -3.70
C ASP A 234 13.07 4.72 -4.35
N ILE A 235 14.09 4.35 -5.11
CA ILE A 235 15.08 5.29 -5.65
C ILE A 235 14.43 6.20 -6.69
N LEU A 236 13.51 5.69 -7.49
CA LEU A 236 12.92 6.49 -8.57
C LEU A 236 11.96 7.56 -8.03
N ASN A 237 11.38 7.31 -6.86
CA ASN A 237 10.39 8.20 -6.26
C ASN A 237 10.97 9.12 -5.18
N HIS A 238 11.99 8.68 -4.43
CA HIS A 238 12.48 9.39 -3.23
C HIS A 238 13.92 9.87 -3.30
N SER A 239 14.69 9.49 -4.33
CA SER A 239 16.13 9.76 -4.35
C SER A 239 16.51 11.23 -4.30
N VAL A 240 15.74 12.14 -4.90
CA VAL A 240 16.07 13.58 -4.89
C VAL A 240 16.05 14.12 -3.47
N GLU A 241 14.92 13.98 -2.80
CA GLU A 241 14.77 14.54 -1.46
C GLU A 241 15.69 13.83 -0.45
N MET A 242 15.80 12.51 -0.55
CA MET A 242 16.65 11.75 0.37
C MET A 242 18.13 12.04 0.15
N SER A 243 18.58 12.21 -1.10
CA SER A 243 19.96 12.61 -1.38
C SER A 243 20.24 13.99 -0.78
N LEU A 244 19.34 14.96 -0.98
CA LEU A 244 19.49 16.30 -0.40
C LEU A 244 19.53 16.28 1.12
N HIS A 245 18.59 15.58 1.75
CA HIS A 245 18.52 15.46 3.19
C HIS A 245 19.81 14.85 3.75
N ILE A 246 20.27 13.73 3.18
CA ILE A 246 21.52 13.08 3.62
C ILE A 246 22.72 14.01 3.40
N LEU A 247 22.84 14.66 2.24
CA LEU A 247 23.93 15.59 1.95
C LEU A 247 23.97 16.78 2.90
N SER A 248 22.80 17.26 3.38
CA SER A 248 22.75 18.32 4.38
C SER A 248 23.22 17.88 5.77
N LEU A 249 23.01 16.60 6.12
CA LEU A 249 23.37 16.04 7.43
C LEU A 249 24.85 15.66 7.49
N VAL A 250 25.36 15.03 6.44
CA VAL A 250 26.76 14.57 6.38
C VAL A 250 27.56 15.48 5.46
N LYS A 251 28.59 16.16 5.98
CA LYS A 251 29.38 17.11 5.18
C LYS A 251 30.60 16.51 4.47
N ALA A 252 31.07 15.35 4.91
CA ALA A 252 32.38 14.82 4.48
C ALA A 252 32.32 13.42 3.82
N ARG A 253 31.14 12.82 3.64
CA ARG A 253 31.01 11.44 3.14
C ARG A 253 30.45 11.40 1.72
N ASN A 254 30.94 10.46 0.93
CA ASN A 254 30.37 10.18 -0.39
C ASN A 254 29.08 9.38 -0.25
N VAL A 255 28.08 9.76 -1.03
CA VAL A 255 26.76 9.12 -1.13
C VAL A 255 26.68 8.44 -2.50
N TYR A 256 26.52 7.13 -2.51
CA TYR A 256 26.43 6.34 -3.73
C TYR A 256 25.00 5.90 -3.97
N VAL A 257 24.45 6.18 -5.15
CA VAL A 257 23.10 5.73 -5.54
C VAL A 257 23.24 4.53 -6.47
N ALA A 258 22.81 3.37 -5.98
CA ALA A 258 22.90 2.10 -6.66
C ALA A 258 21.60 1.80 -7.43
N HIS A 259 21.36 2.53 -8.53
CA HIS A 259 20.22 2.26 -9.39
C HIS A 259 20.51 2.69 -10.84
N PRO A 260 20.31 1.82 -11.85
CA PRO A 260 20.65 2.12 -13.24
C PRO A 260 19.83 3.30 -13.81
N GLY A 261 18.58 3.44 -13.39
CA GLY A 261 17.70 4.53 -13.79
C GLY A 261 18.02 5.91 -13.18
N PHE A 262 18.82 5.98 -12.09
CA PHE A 262 18.97 7.23 -11.33
C PHE A 262 19.55 8.37 -12.19
N LYS A 263 20.62 8.12 -12.96
CA LYS A 263 21.22 9.16 -13.82
C LYS A 263 20.22 9.77 -14.81
N LYS A 264 19.36 8.94 -15.42
CA LYS A 264 18.38 9.41 -16.40
C LYS A 264 17.28 10.25 -15.75
N ILE A 265 16.85 9.87 -14.56
CA ILE A 265 15.86 10.66 -13.83
C ILE A 265 16.50 11.98 -13.37
N MET A 266 17.76 11.97 -12.90
CA MET A 266 18.52 13.20 -12.61
C MET A 266 18.65 14.14 -13.82
N GLN A 267 18.90 13.60 -15.02
CA GLN A 267 18.89 14.40 -16.25
C GLN A 267 17.50 14.97 -16.57
N LEU A 268 16.45 14.15 -16.41
CA LEU A 268 15.08 14.61 -16.61
C LEU A 268 14.71 15.73 -15.61
N TYR A 269 15.13 15.59 -14.35
CA TYR A 269 14.98 16.60 -13.31
C TYR A 269 15.67 17.93 -13.70
N GLU A 270 16.89 17.86 -14.21
CA GLU A 270 17.64 19.05 -14.62
C GLU A 270 16.99 19.75 -15.83
N MET A 271 16.49 18.98 -16.79
CA MET A 271 15.84 19.52 -17.99
C MET A 271 14.46 20.11 -17.71
N LYS A 272 13.75 19.62 -16.69
CA LYS A 272 12.35 19.95 -16.44
C LYS A 272 12.10 20.45 -15.03
N LYS A 273 12.69 21.61 -14.79
CA LYS A 273 12.67 22.32 -13.51
C LYS A 273 11.26 22.76 -13.08
N ASP A 274 10.33 22.89 -14.03
CA ASP A 274 8.94 23.32 -13.81
C ASP A 274 8.08 22.29 -13.05
N ALA A 275 8.56 21.06 -12.88
CA ALA A 275 7.89 20.04 -12.08
C ALA A 275 8.29 20.04 -10.59
N PHE A 276 9.26 20.86 -10.18
CA PHE A 276 9.59 21.08 -8.78
C PHE A 276 8.70 22.17 -8.15
N ALA A 277 8.62 22.16 -6.83
CA ALA A 277 8.00 23.24 -6.07
C ALA A 277 8.75 24.57 -6.33
N ASP A 278 8.02 25.69 -6.38
CA ASP A 278 8.62 27.00 -6.69
C ASP A 278 9.74 27.34 -5.67
N ARG A 279 9.51 27.06 -4.37
CA ARG A 279 10.51 27.18 -3.29
C ARG A 279 11.82 26.41 -3.54
N PHE A 280 11.73 25.25 -4.17
CA PHE A 280 12.90 24.41 -4.46
C PHE A 280 13.77 25.06 -5.53
N MET A 281 13.12 25.72 -6.49
CA MET A 281 13.78 26.35 -7.63
C MET A 281 14.40 27.70 -7.29
N GLU A 282 13.84 28.41 -6.31
CA GLU A 282 14.37 29.69 -5.82
C GLU A 282 15.70 29.52 -5.06
N GLU A 283 15.94 28.37 -4.44
CA GLU A 283 17.18 28.09 -3.70
C GLU A 283 18.29 27.50 -4.60
N SER A 284 19.11 28.38 -5.19
CA SER A 284 20.23 28.00 -6.05
C SER A 284 21.28 27.11 -5.37
N SER A 285 21.42 27.19 -4.05
CA SER A 285 22.28 26.32 -3.23
C SER A 285 21.81 24.87 -3.20
N ILE A 286 20.49 24.62 -3.19
CA ILE A 286 19.90 23.27 -3.18
C ILE A 286 20.11 22.61 -4.53
N THR A 287 19.79 23.33 -5.61
CA THR A 287 19.92 22.81 -6.98
C THR A 287 21.39 22.54 -7.33
N SER A 288 22.30 23.46 -7.01
CA SER A 288 23.75 23.22 -7.20
C SER A 288 24.25 22.04 -6.36
N THR A 289 23.83 21.92 -5.10
CA THR A 289 24.21 20.78 -4.24
C THR A 289 23.76 19.45 -4.83
N LEU A 290 22.55 19.35 -5.38
CA LEU A 290 22.05 18.10 -5.92
C LEU A 290 22.71 17.69 -7.24
N PHE A 291 22.82 18.63 -8.19
CA PHE A 291 23.23 18.32 -9.57
C PHE A 291 24.73 18.41 -9.82
N SER A 292 25.47 19.17 -9.00
CA SER A 292 26.90 19.43 -9.24
C SER A 292 27.84 18.91 -8.15
N THR A 293 27.31 18.40 -7.03
CA THR A 293 28.19 17.92 -5.95
C THR A 293 28.97 16.68 -6.40
N PRO A 294 30.30 16.64 -6.22
CA PRO A 294 31.10 15.45 -6.52
C PRO A 294 30.81 14.30 -5.53
N ARG A 295 30.09 14.59 -4.44
CA ARG A 295 29.82 13.62 -3.37
C ARG A 295 28.67 12.67 -3.69
N LEU A 296 27.77 13.02 -4.62
CA LEU A 296 26.62 12.20 -4.98
C LEU A 296 26.93 11.43 -6.26
N ASN A 297 27.11 10.12 -6.12
CA ASN A 297 27.67 9.27 -7.16
C ASN A 297 26.69 8.18 -7.57
N ALA A 298 26.16 8.26 -8.78
CA ALA A 298 25.45 7.13 -9.38
C ALA A 298 26.44 6.03 -9.78
N ALA A 299 26.30 4.83 -9.20
CA ALA A 299 27.27 3.75 -9.37
C ALA A 299 26.63 2.36 -9.46
N SER A 300 27.30 1.43 -10.13
CA SER A 300 26.93 0.02 -10.10
C SER A 300 27.36 -0.63 -8.78
N ALA A 301 26.74 -1.76 -8.43
CA ALA A 301 27.11 -2.52 -7.25
C ALA A 301 28.62 -2.84 -7.21
N HIS A 302 29.21 -3.23 -8.34
CA HIS A 302 30.66 -3.51 -8.44
C HIS A 302 31.54 -2.29 -8.12
N LYS A 303 31.16 -1.10 -8.61
CA LYS A 303 31.92 0.12 -8.30
C LYS A 303 31.80 0.48 -6.82
N ILE A 304 30.62 0.30 -6.22
CA ILE A 304 30.37 0.50 -4.80
C ILE A 304 31.20 -0.49 -3.96
N SER A 305 31.26 -1.77 -4.35
CA SER A 305 32.08 -2.77 -3.66
C SER A 305 33.58 -2.44 -3.67
N ARG A 306 34.08 -1.74 -4.70
CA ARG A 306 35.46 -1.22 -4.70
C ARG A 306 35.62 -0.05 -3.73
N ALA A 307 34.72 0.94 -3.80
CA ALA A 307 34.74 2.10 -2.91
C ALA A 307 34.66 1.70 -1.42
N LEU A 308 33.88 0.67 -1.09
CA LEU A 308 33.80 0.11 0.27
C LEU A 308 35.14 -0.37 0.85
N LYS A 309 36.15 -0.66 0.01
CA LYS A 309 37.49 -1.05 0.45
C LYS A 309 38.40 0.16 0.74
N GLU A 310 38.06 1.31 0.20
CA GLU A 310 38.89 2.51 0.20
C GLU A 310 38.37 3.57 1.18
N GLU A 311 37.05 3.66 1.34
CA GLU A 311 36.41 4.71 2.12
C GLU A 311 35.10 4.28 2.81
N SER A 312 34.70 5.11 3.76
CA SER A 312 33.43 4.98 4.47
C SER A 312 32.32 5.72 3.74
N ILE A 313 31.37 4.98 3.16
CA ILE A 313 30.37 5.52 2.22
C ILE A 313 28.93 5.28 2.67
N ILE A 314 28.01 6.11 2.19
CA ILE A 314 26.56 5.91 2.36
C ILE A 314 26.02 5.37 1.04
N ILE A 315 25.26 4.28 1.09
CA ILE A 315 24.69 3.65 -0.11
C ILE A 315 23.17 3.83 -0.10
N LEU A 316 22.61 4.41 -1.16
CA LEU A 316 21.17 4.46 -1.41
C LEU A 316 20.81 3.41 -2.44
N CYS A 317 19.93 2.47 -2.12
CA CYS A 317 19.50 1.45 -3.06
C CYS A 317 18.06 0.97 -2.81
N GLU A 318 17.53 0.21 -3.77
CA GLU A 318 16.27 -0.51 -3.58
C GLU A 318 16.43 -1.67 -2.58
N PRO A 319 15.37 -2.09 -1.86
CA PRO A 319 15.44 -3.21 -0.91
C PRO A 319 15.95 -4.51 -1.53
N SER A 320 15.52 -4.86 -2.75
CA SER A 320 15.97 -6.08 -3.43
C SER A 320 17.48 -6.05 -3.72
N LEU A 321 18.04 -4.89 -4.09
CA LEU A 321 19.49 -4.78 -4.34
C LEU A 321 20.29 -4.92 -3.04
N TYR A 322 19.76 -4.39 -1.94
CA TYR A 322 20.35 -4.59 -0.61
C TYR A 322 20.42 -6.06 -0.24
N GLN A 323 19.30 -6.78 -0.37
CA GLN A 323 19.22 -8.22 -0.07
C GLN A 323 20.25 -9.04 -0.87
N LEU A 324 20.46 -8.70 -2.14
CA LEU A 324 21.36 -9.43 -3.03
C LEU A 324 22.84 -9.08 -2.82
N PHE A 325 23.18 -7.81 -2.57
CA PHE A 325 24.58 -7.34 -2.66
C PHE A 325 25.15 -6.72 -1.38
N PHE A 326 24.30 -6.23 -0.47
CA PHE A 326 24.74 -5.38 0.65
C PHE A 326 24.24 -5.84 2.02
N LYS A 327 23.62 -7.03 2.12
CA LYS A 327 22.98 -7.57 3.33
C LYS A 327 23.86 -7.64 4.60
N ASN A 328 25.18 -7.52 4.45
CA ASN A 328 26.14 -7.56 5.55
C ASN A 328 26.44 -6.16 6.15
N LEU A 329 25.93 -5.09 5.55
CA LEU A 329 26.12 -3.73 6.03
C LEU A 329 24.97 -3.31 6.97
N PRO A 330 25.22 -2.42 7.95
CA PRO A 330 24.15 -1.76 8.68
C PRO A 330 23.16 -1.11 7.71
N VAL A 331 21.86 -1.26 7.99
CA VAL A 331 20.80 -0.80 7.11
C VAL A 331 19.79 0.05 7.84
N ILE A 332 19.37 1.13 7.18
CA ILE A 332 18.23 1.94 7.54
C ILE A 332 17.17 1.71 6.46
N HIS A 333 16.02 1.15 6.81
CA HIS A 333 14.92 0.98 5.87
C HIS A 333 14.05 2.24 5.87
N LEU A 334 14.01 2.99 4.76
CA LEU A 334 13.19 4.21 4.68
C LEU A 334 11.70 3.90 4.92
N SER A 335 11.25 2.67 4.62
CA SER A 335 9.89 2.19 4.90
C SER A 335 9.53 2.18 6.39
N ASP A 336 10.51 2.12 7.29
CA ASP A 336 10.29 2.13 8.74
C ASP A 336 9.99 3.55 9.26
N TYR A 337 10.25 4.55 8.42
CA TYR A 337 9.97 5.95 8.68
C TYR A 337 8.79 6.39 7.86
N CYS A 338 8.06 7.36 8.39
CA CYS A 338 7.01 8.06 7.66
C CYS A 338 7.58 9.07 6.66
N ILE A 339 8.67 8.72 5.99
CA ILE A 339 9.30 9.53 4.94
C ILE A 339 8.83 8.99 3.60
N LYS A 340 7.59 8.50 3.57
CA LYS A 340 6.81 8.64 2.36
C LYS A 340 6.30 10.05 2.42
N PHE A 341 6.48 10.81 1.35
CA PHE A 341 5.74 12.06 1.17
C PHE A 341 4.24 11.86 1.19
N ILE A 342 3.71 10.66 1.48
CA ILE A 342 2.30 10.42 1.69
C ILE A 342 1.95 10.89 3.12
N GLY A 343 0.83 11.58 3.29
CA GLY A 343 0.33 12.08 4.55
C GLY A 343 -0.51 11.02 5.26
N ASN A 344 -0.75 11.25 6.54
CA ASN A 344 -1.76 10.50 7.26
C ASN A 344 -3.16 11.09 6.98
N MET A 345 -4.20 10.40 7.47
CA MET A 345 -5.58 10.84 7.29
C MET A 345 -5.88 12.20 7.96
N GLU A 346 -5.20 12.53 9.06
CA GLU A 346 -5.38 13.81 9.76
C GLU A 346 -4.84 14.98 8.91
N ASP A 347 -3.71 14.80 8.24
CA ASP A 347 -3.11 15.80 7.35
C ASP A 347 -3.95 16.03 6.10
N ALA A 348 -4.55 14.96 5.57
CA ALA A 348 -5.50 15.02 4.47
C ALA A 348 -6.73 15.88 4.78
N LEU A 349 -7.29 15.74 5.99
CA LEU A 349 -8.47 16.49 6.43
C LEU A 349 -8.17 17.97 6.74
N LYS A 350 -6.89 18.34 6.90
CA LYS A 350 -6.47 19.74 7.08
C LYS A 350 -6.40 20.51 5.75
N LEU A 351 -6.48 19.83 4.60
CA LEU A 351 -6.45 20.48 3.30
C LEU A 351 -7.78 21.21 3.03
N PRO A 352 -7.78 22.54 2.85
CA PRO A 352 -9.01 23.36 2.83
C PRO A 352 -9.92 23.10 1.62
N TRP A 353 -9.45 22.33 0.65
CA TRP A 353 -10.17 21.98 -0.58
C TRP A 353 -10.62 20.52 -0.63
N VAL A 354 -10.31 19.71 0.39
CA VAL A 354 -10.85 18.36 0.50
C VAL A 354 -12.18 18.46 1.23
N GLU A 355 -13.30 18.34 0.50
CA GLU A 355 -14.64 18.39 1.09
C GLU A 355 -14.97 17.07 1.79
N LYS A 356 -14.65 15.96 1.13
CA LYS A 356 -14.91 14.61 1.60
C LYS A 356 -13.79 13.68 1.17
N LEU A 357 -13.28 12.91 2.12
CA LEU A 357 -12.25 11.92 1.86
C LEU A 357 -12.89 10.54 1.72
N TYR A 358 -12.79 9.95 0.54
CA TYR A 358 -13.15 8.56 0.28
C TYR A 358 -11.91 7.72 0.50
N VAL A 359 -11.80 7.28 1.74
CA VAL A 359 -10.71 6.43 2.21
C VAL A 359 -11.08 4.99 1.87
N ASN A 360 -10.15 4.30 1.22
CA ASN A 360 -10.19 2.85 1.27
C ASN A 360 -10.03 2.45 2.74
N PRO A 361 -10.94 1.66 3.36
CA PRO A 361 -10.47 0.90 4.51
C PRO A 361 -9.35 0.03 3.96
N ILE A 362 -8.08 0.49 4.12
CA ILE A 362 -6.93 -0.41 4.22
C ILE A 362 -7.51 -1.51 5.05
N ALA A 363 -7.56 -2.73 4.48
CA ALA A 363 -8.04 -3.90 5.18
C ALA A 363 -7.39 -3.76 6.52
N ARG A 364 -8.19 -3.34 7.54
CA ARG A 364 -7.63 -2.95 8.81
C ARG A 364 -6.73 -4.11 9.06
N ASN A 365 -5.44 -3.85 9.28
CA ASN A 365 -4.63 -4.86 9.98
C ASN A 365 -5.63 -5.41 10.98
N HIS A 366 -5.99 -6.68 10.82
CA HIS A 366 -6.78 -7.34 11.82
C HIS A 366 -5.85 -7.17 13.00
N ASN A 367 -6.10 -6.10 13.75
CA ASN A 367 -5.42 -5.73 14.94
C ASN A 367 -6.00 -6.82 15.84
N LEU A 368 -5.35 -7.97 15.77
CA LEU A 368 -5.47 -9.09 16.66
C LEU A 368 -4.98 -8.50 17.97
N GLU A 369 -5.87 -7.79 18.67
CA GLU A 369 -5.48 -6.88 19.73
C GLU A 369 -5.17 -7.57 21.04
N LYS A 370 -5.38 -8.87 21.09
CA LYS A 370 -4.79 -9.73 22.09
C LYS A 370 -4.75 -11.12 21.49
N LYS A 371 -3.54 -11.62 21.25
CA LYS A 371 -3.32 -13.06 21.18
C LYS A 371 -3.35 -13.57 22.61
N TYR A 372 -4.25 -14.50 22.87
CA TYR A 372 -4.20 -15.27 24.09
C TYR A 372 -3.39 -16.52 23.76
N ASP A 373 -2.22 -16.65 24.37
CA ASP A 373 -1.51 -17.92 24.36
C ASP A 373 -2.34 -18.88 25.22
N LEU A 374 -3.01 -19.83 24.56
CA LEU A 374 -3.81 -20.81 25.25
C LEU A 374 -2.89 -21.91 25.77
N PRO A 375 -3.08 -22.39 27.01
CA PRO A 375 -2.42 -23.59 27.47
C PRO A 375 -2.79 -24.76 26.55
N VAL A 376 -1.81 -25.64 26.31
CA VAL A 376 -1.90 -26.76 25.35
C VAL A 376 -3.09 -27.69 25.67
N GLU A 377 -3.56 -27.70 26.92
CA GLU A 377 -4.82 -28.35 27.32
C GLU A 377 -5.45 -27.57 28.48
N ASP A 378 -6.70 -27.09 28.32
CA ASP A 378 -7.56 -26.73 29.46
C ASP A 378 -8.58 -27.85 29.69
N THR A 379 -8.39 -28.58 30.79
CA THR A 379 -9.29 -29.66 31.23
C THR A 379 -10.27 -29.19 32.32
N SER A 380 -10.35 -27.88 32.59
CA SER A 380 -11.26 -27.33 33.59
C SER A 380 -12.71 -27.36 33.09
N LYS A 381 -13.66 -27.65 33.98
CA LYS A 381 -15.10 -27.58 33.67
C LYS A 381 -15.60 -26.15 33.44
N ASP A 382 -14.80 -25.16 33.84
CA ASP A 382 -15.19 -23.75 33.84
C ASP A 382 -14.81 -23.04 32.53
N GLY A 383 -13.84 -23.56 31.77
CA GLY A 383 -13.36 -23.04 30.49
C GLY A 383 -12.57 -21.73 30.57
N ILE A 384 -11.85 -21.40 29.50
CA ILE A 384 -11.00 -20.21 29.41
C ILE A 384 -11.84 -18.98 29.06
N CYS A 385 -11.90 -17.99 29.95
CA CYS A 385 -12.57 -16.72 29.70
C CYS A 385 -11.78 -15.86 28.70
N VAL A 386 -12.34 -15.66 27.50
CA VAL A 386 -11.70 -14.88 26.41
C VAL A 386 -12.27 -13.48 26.26
N SER A 387 -13.43 -13.22 26.86
CA SER A 387 -14.01 -11.89 26.94
C SER A 387 -14.89 -11.81 28.18
N GLU A 388 -14.66 -10.78 28.99
CA GLU A 388 -15.51 -10.46 30.13
C GLU A 388 -15.90 -8.98 30.05
N ASP A 389 -17.20 -8.72 30.18
CA ASP A 389 -17.82 -7.41 30.28
C ASP A 389 -18.72 -7.41 31.52
N LYS A 390 -19.20 -6.24 31.95
CA LYS A 390 -20.16 -6.13 33.06
C LYS A 390 -21.44 -6.95 32.82
N LEU A 391 -21.80 -7.18 31.56
CA LEU A 391 -23.07 -7.82 31.18
C LEU A 391 -22.94 -9.29 30.72
N TYR A 392 -21.75 -9.75 30.32
CA TYR A 392 -21.53 -11.11 29.83
C TYR A 392 -20.08 -11.56 29.96
N SER A 393 -19.88 -12.87 29.93
CA SER A 393 -18.59 -13.52 29.78
C SER A 393 -18.65 -14.62 28.72
N ILE A 394 -17.62 -14.72 27.90
CA ILE A 394 -17.46 -15.78 26.88
C ILE A 394 -16.34 -16.68 27.34
N LYS A 395 -16.63 -17.98 27.42
CA LYS A 395 -15.65 -18.98 27.80
C LYS A 395 -15.54 -20.08 26.75
N ILE A 396 -14.31 -20.49 26.47
CA ILE A 396 -13.96 -21.52 25.49
C ILE A 396 -13.54 -22.78 26.24
N HIS A 397 -14.06 -23.93 25.83
CA HIS A 397 -13.77 -25.23 26.42
C HIS A 397 -13.04 -26.12 25.40
N ASN A 398 -12.31 -27.14 25.88
CA ASN A 398 -11.65 -28.15 25.05
C ASN A 398 -10.69 -27.55 24.00
N THR A 399 -9.69 -26.78 24.45
CA THR A 399 -8.77 -26.04 23.57
C THR A 399 -7.66 -26.87 22.93
N HIS A 400 -7.70 -28.21 23.04
CA HIS A 400 -6.65 -29.15 22.61
C HIS A 400 -6.18 -29.01 21.15
N ASN A 401 -6.98 -28.38 20.29
CA ASN A 401 -6.64 -28.13 18.88
C ASN A 401 -6.66 -26.65 18.50
N ILE A 402 -6.76 -25.73 19.47
CA ILE A 402 -6.84 -24.28 19.23
C ILE A 402 -5.51 -23.65 19.64
N HIS A 403 -4.69 -23.29 18.66
CA HIS A 403 -3.37 -22.69 18.88
C HIS A 403 -3.43 -21.19 19.17
N VAL A 404 -4.42 -20.49 18.61
CA VAL A 404 -4.59 -19.04 18.81
C VAL A 404 -6.06 -18.68 18.85
N VAL A 405 -6.44 -17.88 19.84
CA VAL A 405 -7.71 -17.14 19.86
C VAL A 405 -7.41 -15.65 19.83
N SER A 406 -8.17 -14.94 19.00
CA SER A 406 -8.01 -13.50 18.85
C SER A 406 -9.36 -12.81 18.69
N ARG A 407 -9.43 -11.58 19.21
CA ARG A 407 -10.66 -10.77 19.26
C ARG A 407 -10.44 -9.47 18.50
N SER A 408 -11.45 -9.07 17.72
CA SER A 408 -11.45 -7.74 17.07
C SER A 408 -11.91 -6.64 18.04
N LYS A 409 -11.41 -5.40 17.84
CA LYS A 409 -11.78 -4.22 18.65
C LYS A 409 -13.25 -3.82 18.51
N ASP A 410 -13.85 -4.06 17.36
CA ASP A 410 -15.11 -3.42 16.95
C ASP A 410 -16.29 -4.40 16.87
N SER A 411 -16.05 -5.68 17.12
CA SER A 411 -17.07 -6.73 17.14
C SER A 411 -16.69 -7.86 18.10
N LEU A 412 -17.69 -8.59 18.59
CA LEU A 412 -17.51 -9.83 19.36
C LEU A 412 -17.14 -11.02 18.44
N THR A 413 -16.26 -10.77 17.46
CA THR A 413 -15.81 -11.78 16.50
C THR A 413 -14.52 -12.41 17.05
N LEU A 414 -14.56 -13.72 17.26
CA LEU A 414 -13.42 -14.52 17.67
C LEU A 414 -12.88 -15.28 16.46
N HIS A 415 -11.56 -15.26 16.28
CA HIS A 415 -10.87 -16.06 15.26
C HIS A 415 -10.03 -17.13 15.93
N PHE A 416 -10.10 -18.35 15.39
CA PHE A 416 -9.42 -19.54 15.88
C PHE A 416 -8.44 -20.05 14.81
N SER A 417 -7.23 -20.47 15.20
CA SER A 417 -6.32 -21.21 14.31
C SER A 417 -5.91 -22.53 14.95
N GLY A 418 -5.99 -23.64 14.22
CA GLY A 418 -5.94 -24.99 14.77
C GLY A 418 -6.02 -26.11 13.73
N ASP A 419 -5.66 -27.34 14.12
CA ASP A 419 -5.93 -28.55 13.34
C ASP A 419 -7.33 -29.08 13.68
N PHE A 420 -8.34 -28.66 12.91
CA PHE A 420 -9.74 -28.95 13.20
C PHE A 420 -10.21 -30.24 12.50
N ASN A 421 -10.34 -31.33 13.24
CA ASN A 421 -11.18 -32.45 12.82
C ASN A 421 -12.65 -32.12 13.13
N GLU A 422 -13.58 -32.61 12.31
CA GLU A 422 -14.98 -32.18 12.07
C GLU A 422 -15.93 -31.99 13.29
N ASN A 423 -15.49 -32.10 14.53
CA ASN A 423 -16.32 -31.90 15.72
C ASN A 423 -15.65 -30.97 16.73
N ILE A 424 -15.85 -29.65 16.58
CA ILE A 424 -15.60 -28.69 17.66
C ILE A 424 -16.85 -28.60 18.51
N SER A 425 -16.83 -29.21 19.69
CA SER A 425 -17.89 -29.09 20.69
C SER A 425 -17.42 -28.20 21.85
N GLY A 426 -17.90 -26.94 21.88
CA GLY A 426 -17.96 -26.18 23.13
C GLY A 426 -17.60 -24.68 23.06
N LEU A 427 -18.55 -23.85 22.61
CA LEU A 427 -18.56 -22.41 22.95
C LEU A 427 -19.62 -22.17 24.04
N SER A 428 -19.26 -21.51 25.14
CA SER A 428 -20.23 -21.14 26.18
C SER A 428 -20.27 -19.62 26.38
N LEU A 429 -21.49 -19.09 26.47
CA LEU A 429 -21.77 -17.68 26.76
C LEU A 429 -22.51 -17.60 28.10
N ASP A 430 -21.88 -17.00 29.10
CA ASP A 430 -22.41 -16.88 30.46
C ASP A 430 -22.71 -15.41 30.78
N CYS A 431 -23.99 -15.07 30.93
CA CYS A 431 -24.46 -13.69 31.11
C CYS A 431 -24.74 -13.41 32.59
N LYS A 432 -23.92 -12.56 33.24
CA LYS A 432 -23.96 -12.35 34.69
C LYS A 432 -25.18 -11.57 35.20
N GLU A 433 -25.87 -10.79 34.36
CA GLU A 433 -27.08 -10.04 34.78
C GLU A 433 -28.15 -9.96 33.68
N SER A 434 -28.43 -11.07 32.98
CA SER A 434 -29.46 -11.09 31.95
C SER A 434 -30.58 -12.08 32.22
N LYS A 435 -31.83 -11.63 31.95
CA LYS A 435 -33.02 -12.50 31.85
C LYS A 435 -32.88 -13.60 30.78
N LEU A 436 -31.78 -13.62 30.01
CA LEU A 436 -31.38 -14.67 29.05
C LEU A 436 -31.06 -16.04 29.69
N GLN A 437 -30.85 -16.14 31.00
CA GLN A 437 -30.56 -17.44 31.65
C GLN A 437 -31.70 -18.48 31.48
N LYS A 438 -32.93 -18.03 31.20
CA LYS A 438 -34.09 -18.89 30.92
C LYS A 438 -34.30 -19.25 29.44
N ILE A 439 -33.56 -18.65 28.50
CA ILE A 439 -33.75 -18.86 27.05
C ILE A 439 -32.93 -20.06 26.54
N LEU A 440 -31.82 -20.42 27.22
CA LEU A 440 -31.01 -21.59 26.87
C LEU A 440 -31.44 -22.87 27.60
N SER A 441 -32.35 -22.79 28.57
CA SER A 441 -32.79 -23.92 29.41
C SER A 441 -34.24 -24.37 29.17
N HIS A 442 -35.03 -23.74 28.28
CA HIS A 442 -36.39 -24.18 27.98
C HIS A 442 -36.75 -24.27 26.49
N THR A 443 -37.73 -25.15 26.24
CA THR A 443 -38.08 -25.92 25.04
C THR A 443 -38.57 -25.09 23.84
N ILE A 444 -37.92 -25.30 22.68
CA ILE A 444 -38.35 -25.35 21.25
C ILE A 444 -39.38 -24.34 20.67
N ALA A 445 -40.20 -23.62 21.42
CA ALA A 445 -41.44 -23.06 20.85
C ALA A 445 -41.33 -21.77 20.00
N ASN A 446 -40.23 -20.99 20.06
CA ASN A 446 -40.10 -19.74 19.29
C ASN A 446 -38.72 -19.58 18.63
N ARG A 447 -38.19 -20.65 18.03
CA ARG A 447 -36.96 -20.60 17.22
C ARG A 447 -37.35 -20.65 15.75
N SER A 448 -36.91 -19.67 14.96
CA SER A 448 -36.97 -19.79 13.50
C SER A 448 -35.55 -19.99 12.97
N VAL A 449 -35.38 -21.07 12.20
CA VAL A 449 -34.15 -21.33 11.45
C VAL A 449 -34.41 -20.86 10.03
N VAL A 450 -33.62 -19.91 9.56
CA VAL A 450 -33.70 -19.40 8.18
C VAL A 450 -32.30 -19.51 7.58
N ASN A 451 -32.13 -20.35 6.56
CA ASN A 451 -30.86 -20.59 5.87
C ASN A 451 -29.71 -20.86 6.85
N ASP A 452 -29.86 -21.92 7.66
CA ASP A 452 -28.86 -22.40 8.65
C ASP A 452 -28.43 -21.35 9.69
N THR A 453 -29.26 -20.32 9.88
CA THR A 453 -29.07 -19.27 10.87
C THR A 453 -30.17 -19.37 11.92
N LEU A 454 -29.79 -19.47 13.19
CA LEU A 454 -30.73 -19.41 14.30
C LEU A 454 -31.09 -17.94 14.56
N VAL A 455 -32.38 -17.62 14.40
CA VAL A 455 -32.93 -16.28 14.65
C VAL A 455 -33.74 -16.32 15.95
N CYS A 456 -33.34 -15.51 16.92
CA CYS A 456 -34.04 -15.35 18.19
C CYS A 456 -34.51 -13.90 18.33
N ASP A 457 -35.82 -13.70 18.36
CA ASP A 457 -36.43 -12.40 18.64
C ASP A 457 -36.46 -12.16 20.15
N ILE A 458 -35.84 -11.08 20.60
CA ILE A 458 -35.85 -10.64 21.99
C ILE A 458 -36.07 -9.13 21.96
N ASP A 459 -37.26 -8.67 22.35
CA ASP A 459 -37.70 -7.27 22.48
C ASP A 459 -36.77 -6.19 21.89
N ASP A 460 -37.26 -5.51 20.84
CA ASP A 460 -36.62 -4.42 20.09
C ASP A 460 -35.23 -4.73 19.50
N LYS A 461 -34.75 -5.99 19.51
CA LYS A 461 -33.46 -6.40 18.92
C LYS A 461 -33.51 -7.81 18.34
N VAL A 462 -32.83 -8.02 17.21
CA VAL A 462 -32.71 -9.34 16.58
C VAL A 462 -31.26 -9.80 16.66
N PHE A 463 -31.05 -11.02 17.16
CA PHE A 463 -29.75 -11.66 17.19
C PHE A 463 -29.73 -12.83 16.20
N LYS A 464 -28.74 -12.81 15.29
CA LYS A 464 -28.48 -13.89 14.35
C LYS A 464 -27.22 -14.63 14.76
N ILE A 465 -27.34 -15.95 14.89
CA ILE A 465 -26.23 -16.85 15.18
C ILE A 465 -26.10 -17.80 13.99
N LYS A 466 -24.96 -17.75 13.30
CA LYS A 466 -24.67 -18.59 12.14
C LYS A 466 -23.37 -19.34 12.34
N GLU A 467 -23.37 -20.63 12.07
CA GLU A 467 -22.18 -21.49 12.10
C GLU A 467 -21.84 -21.90 10.67
N GLU A 468 -20.68 -21.47 10.15
CA GLU A 468 -20.19 -21.87 8.82
C GLU A 468 -18.71 -22.25 8.90
N GLY A 469 -18.36 -23.46 8.48
CA GLY A 469 -16.97 -23.93 8.44
C GLY A 469 -16.25 -23.89 9.80
N GLY A 470 -16.98 -24.16 10.90
CA GLY A 470 -16.44 -24.09 12.27
C GLY A 470 -16.35 -22.67 12.86
N VAL A 471 -16.93 -21.67 12.19
CA VAL A 471 -16.94 -20.27 12.65
C VAL A 471 -18.33 -19.88 13.12
N VAL A 472 -18.46 -19.53 14.41
CA VAL A 472 -19.71 -19.01 14.99
C VAL A 472 -19.72 -17.48 14.87
N GLN A 473 -20.65 -16.96 14.06
CA GLN A 473 -20.90 -15.53 13.90
C GLN A 473 -22.13 -15.10 14.68
N VAL A 474 -21.96 -14.18 15.64
CA VAL A 474 -23.07 -13.53 16.35
C VAL A 474 -23.19 -12.09 15.87
N ARG A 475 -24.32 -11.74 15.24
CA ARG A 475 -24.60 -10.38 14.77
C ARG A 475 -25.83 -9.80 15.44
N LYS A 476 -25.72 -8.55 15.87
CA LYS A 476 -26.81 -7.74 16.43
C LYS A 476 -27.40 -6.87 15.33
N GLU A 477 -28.68 -7.05 15.02
CA GLU A 477 -29.39 -6.22 14.04
C GLU A 477 -30.42 -5.32 14.74
N LYS A 478 -30.67 -4.14 14.16
CA LYS A 478 -31.85 -3.34 14.52
C LYS A 478 -33.09 -4.03 13.95
N PRO A 479 -34.23 -4.04 14.65
CA PRO A 479 -35.46 -4.58 14.12
C PRO A 479 -35.77 -3.92 12.78
N THR A 480 -36.02 -4.72 11.76
CA THR A 480 -36.63 -4.22 10.54
C THR A 480 -38.08 -3.93 10.87
N SER A 481 -38.42 -2.65 10.99
CA SER A 481 -39.82 -2.21 11.07
C SER A 481 -40.53 -2.67 9.80
N LYS A 482 -41.51 -3.56 9.95
CA LYS A 482 -42.42 -3.93 8.86
C LYS A 482 -43.38 -2.79 8.55
#